data_AF-A0A2U1UEW5-F1
#
_entry.id   AF-A0A2U1UEW5-F1
#
_cell.length_a   1.000
_cell.length_b   1.000
_cell.length_c   1.000
_cell.angle_alpha   90.00
_cell.angle_beta   90.00
_cell.angle_gamma   90.00
#
_symmetry.space_group_name_H-M   'P 1'
#
loop_
_entity.id
_entity.type
_entity.pdbx_description
1 polymer ?
#
loop_
_entity_poly.entity_id
_entity_poly.type
_entity_poly.pdbx_seq_one_letter_code
_entity_poly.pdbx_strand_id
1 'polypeptide(L)'
;KTIDDKGVHDVAGRVRQHLTKIMRHAVQQGVIKYNPAYDLDGVVTPVVTQHHPALPLKRLPELLEKMDSYKGRMLTRLALELNLHVFLRSSE
;
A
#
# COMPACT_ATOMS: atom_id res chain seq x y z
N LYS A 1 -22.33 -9.88 -1.27
CA LYS A 1 -21.35 -8.76 -1.30
C LYS A 1 -20.07 -9.29 -0.66
N THR A 2 -19.20 -9.88 -1.48
CA THR A 2 -17.93 -10.52 -1.11
C THR A 2 -16.87 -9.42 -0.96
N ILE A 3 -16.55 -9.05 0.28
CA ILE A 3 -15.64 -7.94 0.58
C ILE A 3 -14.28 -8.41 1.13
N ASP A 4 -14.11 -9.69 1.51
CA ASP A 4 -12.99 -10.05 2.39
C ASP A 4 -11.70 -10.55 1.77
N ASP A 5 -11.65 -10.93 0.49
CA ASP A 5 -10.43 -11.58 -0.02
C ASP A 5 -9.25 -10.60 -0.15
N LYS A 6 -9.50 -9.32 -0.46
CA LYS A 6 -8.43 -8.33 -0.74
C LYS A 6 -7.62 -7.93 0.49
N GLY A 7 -8.28 -7.73 1.63
CA GLY A 7 -7.61 -7.33 2.88
C GLY A 7 -6.80 -8.48 3.49
N VAL A 8 -7.30 -9.71 3.36
CA VAL A 8 -6.68 -10.91 3.94
C VAL A 8 -5.35 -11.26 3.25
N HIS A 9 -5.26 -11.12 1.93
CA HIS A 9 -4.03 -11.47 1.21
C HIS A 9 -2.86 -10.52 1.50
N ASP A 10 -3.13 -9.22 1.65
CA ASP A 10 -2.12 -8.22 2.00
C ASP A 10 -1.62 -8.41 3.45
N VAL A 11 -2.52 -8.75 4.37
CA VAL A 11 -2.16 -9.14 5.74
C VAL A 11 -1.30 -10.40 5.75
N ALA A 12 -1.66 -11.43 4.98
CA ALA A 12 -0.86 -12.66 4.88
C ALA A 12 0.55 -12.40 4.35
N GLY A 13 0.69 -11.53 3.34
CA GLY A 13 1.99 -11.09 2.83
C GLY A 13 2.84 -10.39 3.90
N ARG A 14 2.24 -9.45 4.66
CA ARG A 14 2.92 -8.77 5.77
C ARG A 14 3.34 -9.73 6.89
N VAL A 15 2.47 -10.65 7.27
CA VAL A 15 2.78 -11.67 8.30
C VAL A 15 3.94 -12.55 7.85
N ARG A 16 3.96 -12.97 6.57
CA ARG A 16 5.09 -13.73 6.00
C ARG A 16 6.39 -12.94 6.02
N GLN A 17 6.36 -11.67 5.62
CA GLN A 17 7.54 -10.79 5.68
C GLN A 17 8.06 -10.66 7.11
N HIS A 18 7.16 -10.51 8.09
CA HIS A 18 7.51 -10.41 9.49
C HIS A 18 8.13 -11.72 10.02
N LEU A 19 7.53 -12.87 9.73
CA LEU A 19 8.05 -14.18 10.10
C LEU A 19 9.44 -14.44 9.48
N THR A 20 9.61 -14.08 8.21
CA THR A 20 10.90 -14.19 7.51
C THR A 20 11.97 -13.35 8.20
N LYS A 21 11.62 -12.16 8.69
CA LYS A 21 12.54 -11.29 9.43
C LYS A 21 12.93 -11.88 10.79
N ILE A 22 11.98 -12.43 11.54
CA ILE A 22 12.23 -13.10 12.82
C ILE A 22 13.15 -14.31 12.64
N MET A 23 12.82 -15.19 11.70
CA MET A 23 13.60 -16.40 11.45
C MET A 23 14.99 -16.08 10.89
N ARG A 24 15.12 -15.05 10.04
CA ARG A 24 16.43 -14.54 9.59
C ARG A 24 17.28 -14.07 10.77
N HIS A 25 16.69 -13.41 11.76
CA HIS A 25 17.40 -13.02 12.97
C HIS A 25 17.87 -14.25 13.76
N ALA A 26 17.03 -15.28 13.91
CA ALA A 26 17.40 -16.53 14.58
C ALA A 26 18.55 -17.28 13.86
N VAL A 27 18.62 -17.22 12.53
CA VAL A 27 19.77 -17.74 11.75
C VAL A 27 21.05 -16.97 12.07
N GLN A 28 20.98 -15.63 12.11
CA GLN A 28 22.13 -14.78 12.42
C GLN A 28 22.67 -15.01 13.84
N GLN A 29 21.79 -15.35 14.78
CA GLN A 29 22.15 -15.72 16.15
C GLN A 29 22.64 -17.17 16.29
N GLY A 30 22.63 -17.96 15.21
CA GLY A 30 23.07 -19.37 15.21
C GLY A 30 22.10 -20.35 15.87
N VAL A 31 20.88 -19.92 16.21
CA VAL A 31 19.83 -20.78 16.83
C VAL A 31 19.31 -21.81 15.82
N ILE A 32 19.20 -21.40 14.55
CA ILE A 32 18.78 -22.26 13.43
C ILE A 32 19.75 -22.10 12.27
N LYS A 33 19.98 -23.18 11.50
CA LYS A 33 20.93 -23.17 10.37
C LYS A 33 20.33 -22.60 9.07
N TYR A 34 19.01 -22.65 8.96
CA TYR A 34 18.26 -22.26 7.77
C TYR A 34 16.95 -21.59 8.20
N ASN A 35 16.43 -20.70 7.36
CA ASN A 35 15.18 -20.00 7.62
C ASN A 35 14.01 -20.74 6.94
N PRO A 36 13.15 -21.45 7.70
CA PRO A 36 12.03 -22.22 7.15
C PRO A 36 10.92 -21.33 6.56
N ALA A 37 10.92 -20.02 6.83
CA ALA A 37 9.93 -19.10 6.27
C ALA A 37 10.09 -18.91 4.75
N TYR A 38 11.23 -19.28 4.17
CA TYR A 38 11.42 -19.29 2.72
C TYR A 38 10.59 -20.35 2.01
N ASP A 39 10.32 -21.47 2.68
CA ASP A 39 9.53 -22.56 2.10
C ASP A 39 8.02 -22.24 2.06
N LEU A 40 7.62 -21.10 2.63
CA LEU A 40 6.27 -20.55 2.55
C LEU A 40 6.02 -19.81 1.22
N ASP A 41 7.06 -19.60 0.41
CA ASP A 41 6.96 -18.95 -0.90
C ASP A 41 6.29 -19.92 -1.89
N GLY A 42 4.98 -19.74 -2.09
CA GLY A 42 4.13 -20.61 -2.92
C GLY A 42 2.92 -21.20 -2.19
N VAL A 43 2.92 -21.26 -0.86
CA VAL A 43 1.76 -21.69 -0.06
C VAL A 43 0.75 -20.57 0.10
N VAL A 44 1.22 -19.32 0.19
CA VAL A 44 0.37 -18.14 0.27
C VAL A 44 0.08 -17.65 -1.15
N THR A 45 -1.19 -17.69 -1.55
CA THR A 45 -1.63 -17.15 -2.86
C THR A 45 -1.13 -15.71 -3.01
N PRO A 46 -0.35 -15.40 -4.06
CA PRO A 46 0.16 -14.06 -4.26
C PRO A 46 -1.01 -13.09 -4.45
N VAL A 47 -0.95 -11.94 -3.78
CA VAL A 47 -1.88 -10.83 -3.99
C VAL A 47 -1.78 -10.43 -5.47
N VAL A 48 -2.88 -10.48 -6.20
CA VAL A 48 -2.92 -9.89 -7.54
C VAL A 48 -2.65 -8.39 -7.40
N THR A 49 -1.51 -7.93 -7.92
CA THR A 49 -1.11 -6.53 -7.82
C THR A 49 -2.12 -5.67 -8.56
N GLN A 50 -2.83 -4.82 -7.82
CA GLN A 50 -3.64 -3.77 -8.43
C GLN A 50 -2.75 -2.58 -8.72
N HIS A 51 -2.51 -2.32 -10.00
CA HIS A 51 -1.77 -1.13 -10.42
C HIS A 51 -2.63 0.12 -10.24
N HIS A 52 -2.08 1.13 -9.56
CA HIS A 52 -2.64 2.47 -9.46
C HIS A 52 -1.83 3.39 -10.39
N PRO A 53 -2.19 3.48 -11.69
CA PRO A 53 -1.45 4.29 -12.64
C PRO A 53 -1.53 5.78 -12.27
N ALA A 54 -0.45 6.50 -12.54
CA ALA A 54 -0.42 7.95 -12.38
C ALA A 54 -1.51 8.62 -13.21
N LEU A 55 -2.04 9.74 -12.71
CA LEU A 55 -3.03 10.53 -13.44
C LEU A 55 -2.40 11.08 -14.74
N PRO A 56 -2.98 10.81 -15.92
CA PRO A 56 -2.48 11.38 -17.15
C PRO A 56 -2.62 12.91 -17.15
N LEU A 57 -1.62 13.63 -17.65
CA LEU A 57 -1.61 15.11 -17.70
C LEU A 57 -2.85 15.70 -18.40
N LYS A 58 -3.38 15.01 -19.41
CA LYS A 58 -4.60 15.41 -20.13
C LYS A 58 -5.84 15.49 -19.24
N ARG A 59 -5.85 14.77 -18.12
CA ARG A 59 -6.95 14.73 -17.15
C ARG A 59 -6.73 15.68 -15.97
N LEU A 60 -5.62 16.40 -15.93
CA LEU A 60 -5.36 17.39 -14.89
C LEU A 60 -6.44 18.50 -14.85
N PRO A 61 -6.92 19.04 -15.99
CA PRO A 61 -8.02 20.02 -15.96
C PRO A 61 -9.30 19.46 -15.33
N GLU A 62 -9.65 18.22 -15.66
CA GLU A 62 -10.81 17.51 -15.08
C GLU A 62 -10.69 17.39 -13.55
N LEU A 63 -9.48 17.15 -13.03
CA LEU A 63 -9.23 17.08 -11.59
C LEU A 63 -9.44 18.45 -10.92
N LEU A 64 -8.89 19.51 -11.51
CA LEU A 64 -9.00 20.87 -10.96
C LEU A 64 -10.47 21.32 -10.91
N GLU A 65 -11.24 21.10 -11.97
CA GLU A 65 -12.68 21.40 -11.99
C GLU A 65 -13.46 20.63 -10.91
N LYS A 66 -13.08 19.38 -10.64
CA LYS A 66 -13.69 18.56 -9.59
C LYS A 66 -13.32 19.03 -8.19
N MET A 67 -12.13 19.59 -8.01
CA MET A 67 -11.71 20.21 -6.76
C MET A 67 -12.46 21.51 -6.49
N ASP A 68 -12.62 22.34 -7.52
CA ASP A 68 -13.34 23.62 -7.41
C ASP A 68 -14.84 23.42 -7.15
N SER A 69 -15.44 22.42 -7.81
CA SER A 69 -16.86 22.07 -7.65
C SER A 69 -17.17 21.23 -6.40
N TYR A 70 -16.15 20.88 -5.59
CA TYR A 70 -16.34 20.08 -4.38
C TYR A 70 -17.09 20.88 -3.30
N LYS A 71 -18.33 20.48 -3.01
CA LYS A 71 -19.21 21.14 -2.02
C LYS A 71 -19.01 20.65 -0.57
N GLY A 72 -17.96 19.87 -0.31
CA GLY A 72 -17.69 19.30 1.02
C GLY A 72 -16.93 20.26 1.93
N ARG A 73 -16.10 19.69 2.81
CA ARG A 73 -15.28 20.48 3.74
C ARG A 73 -14.24 21.32 2.99
N MET A 74 -14.20 22.62 3.27
CA MET A 74 -13.20 23.55 2.73
C MET A 74 -11.76 23.08 3.00
N LEU A 75 -11.51 22.52 4.19
CA LEU A 75 -10.20 21.98 4.56
C LEU A 75 -9.72 20.89 3.59
N THR A 76 -10.62 20.03 3.11
CA THR A 76 -10.27 18.98 2.15
C THR A 76 -9.86 19.57 0.81
N ARG A 77 -10.52 20.65 0.36
CA ARG A 77 -10.15 21.35 -0.87
C ARG A 77 -8.77 22.00 -0.75
N LEU A 78 -8.54 22.76 0.31
CA LEU A 78 -7.25 23.41 0.59
C LEU A 78 -6.10 22.39 0.74
N ALA A 79 -6.36 21.26 1.41
CA ALA A 79 -5.36 20.20 1.55
C ALA A 79 -5.00 19.56 0.20
N LEU A 80 -5.98 19.34 -0.69
CA LEU A 80 -5.74 18.84 -2.05
C LEU A 80 -4.97 19.86 -2.89
N GLU A 81 -5.32 21.15 -2.82
CA GLU A 81 -4.59 22.22 -3.50
C GLU A 81 -3.13 22.28 -3.03
N LEU A 82 -2.89 22.29 -1.72
CA LEU A 82 -1.54 22.27 -1.16
C LEU A 82 -0.76 21.04 -1.62
N ASN A 83 -1.38 19.85 -1.60
CA ASN A 83 -0.74 18.63 -2.04
C ASN A 83 -0.37 18.67 -3.53
N LEU A 84 -1.19 19.27 -4.40
CA LEU A 84 -0.84 19.46 -5.81
C LEU A 84 0.39 20.36 -6.02
N HIS A 85 0.69 21.27 -5.10
CA HIS A 85 1.85 22.16 -5.21
C HIS A 85 3.13 21.55 -4.63
N VAL A 86 3.02 20.81 -3.53
CA VAL A 86 4.18 20.36 -2.73
C VAL A 86 4.41 18.84 -2.78
N PHE A 87 3.42 18.07 -3.27
CA PHE A 87 3.46 16.61 -3.38
C PHE A 87 3.71 15.89 -2.05
N LEU A 88 3.10 16.39 -0.98
CA LEU A 88 3.19 15.82 0.36
C LEU A 88 2.41 14.51 0.46
N ARG A 89 2.90 13.58 1.29
CA ARG A 89 2.10 12.41 1.66
C ARG A 89 0.92 12.86 2.52
N SER A 90 -0.20 12.13 2.47
CA SER A 90 -1.40 12.49 3.25
C SER A 90 -1.19 12.49 4.78
N SER A 91 -0.09 11.94 5.27
CA SER A 91 0.30 11.91 6.68
C SER A 91 1.24 13.04 7.11
N GLU A 92 1.80 13.77 6.14
CA GLU A 92 2.72 14.90 6.35
C GLU A 92 1.91 16.21 6.36
#